data_AF-A0A5P1EAQ8-F1
#
_entry.id   AF-A0A5P1EAQ8-F1
#
_cell.length_a   1.000
_cell.length_b   1.000
_cell.length_c   1.000
_cell.angle_alpha   90.00
_cell.angle_beta   90.00
_cell.angle_gamma   90.00
#
_symmetry.space_group_name_H-M   'P 1'
#
loop_
_entity.id
_entity.type
_entity.pdbx_description
1 polymer ?
#
loop_
_entity_poly.entity_id
_entity_poly.type
_entity_poly.pdbx_seq_one_letter_code
_entity_poly.pdbx_strand_id
1 'polypeptide(L)'
;MLDVTLLQPHPVADEEMQWVEANLPMACGTFRAAESTCIEKNLLLHRVICAHEQPSKLFFRVYPRKGEIWAIYNHWNIDWTISGMSTNVQYKLVEIVTDFTQEAGVTVAALVRAEEHDNVFRRQLHEGFWLFMTFKRKELLRFSHRIPSLKITGDQAGGCTSGGSFRVKFSHNGI
;
A
#
# COMPACT_ATOMS: atom_id res chain seq x y z
N MET A 1 15.75 -21.64 -2.88
CA MET A 1 14.59 -21.57 -3.78
C MET A 1 13.32 -21.87 -3.00
N LEU A 2 12.23 -21.18 -3.30
CA LEU A 2 10.91 -21.34 -2.70
C LEU A 2 9.89 -21.44 -3.83
N ASP A 3 9.04 -22.46 -3.80
CA ASP A 3 7.94 -22.57 -4.74
C ASP A 3 6.84 -21.59 -4.33
N VAL A 4 6.46 -20.72 -5.26
CA VAL A 4 5.44 -19.70 -5.07
C VAL A 4 4.44 -19.74 -6.21
N THR A 5 3.19 -19.42 -5.91
CA THR A 5 2.16 -19.16 -6.93
C THR A 5 2.05 -17.65 -7.10
N LEU A 6 2.29 -17.15 -8.31
CA LEU A 6 2.14 -15.73 -8.59
C LEU A 6 0.66 -15.35 -8.63
N LEU A 7 0.37 -14.14 -8.19
CA LEU A 7 -0.96 -13.56 -8.27
C LEU A 7 -1.02 -12.60 -9.46
N GLN A 8 -1.95 -12.83 -10.37
CA GLN A 8 -2.23 -11.92 -11.49
C GLN A 8 -3.46 -11.09 -11.21
N PRO A 9 -3.47 -9.79 -11.59
CA PRO A 9 -4.66 -8.95 -11.54
C PRO A 9 -5.85 -9.63 -12.22
N HIS A 10 -7.00 -9.59 -11.55
CA HIS A 10 -8.29 -9.95 -12.13
C HIS A 10 -9.23 -8.74 -11.98
N PRO A 11 -9.15 -7.77 -12.92
CA PRO A 11 -9.92 -6.54 -12.83
C PRO A 11 -11.42 -6.83 -12.93
N VAL A 12 -12.21 -6.24 -12.04
CA VAL A 12 -13.67 -6.41 -11.98
C VAL A 12 -14.45 -5.14 -12.32
N ALA A 13 -13.78 -3.98 -12.30
CA ALA A 13 -14.34 -2.68 -12.67
C ALA A 13 -13.63 -2.12 -13.91
N ASP A 14 -14.32 -1.26 -14.65
CA ASP A 14 -13.80 -0.68 -15.91
C ASP A 14 -12.48 0.06 -15.68
N GLU A 15 -12.34 0.79 -14.57
CA GLU A 15 -11.10 1.50 -14.23
C GLU A 15 -9.94 0.54 -13.94
N GLU A 16 -10.22 -0.62 -13.32
CA GLU A 16 -9.22 -1.64 -13.07
C GLU A 16 -8.79 -2.30 -14.40
N MET A 17 -9.72 -2.50 -15.34
CA MET A 17 -9.42 -3.04 -16.67
C MET A 17 -8.50 -2.09 -17.45
N GLN A 18 -8.86 -0.81 -17.52
CA GLN A 18 -8.05 0.21 -18.19
C GLN A 18 -6.65 0.32 -17.59
N TRP A 19 -6.53 0.27 -16.26
CA TRP A 19 -5.24 0.31 -15.57
C TRP A 19 -4.34 -0.89 -15.93
N VAL A 20 -4.92 -2.09 -15.97
CA VAL A 20 -4.21 -3.32 -16.34
C VAL A 20 -3.85 -3.33 -17.83
N GLU A 21 -4.74 -2.87 -18.72
CA GLU A 21 -4.47 -2.74 -20.17
C GLU A 21 -3.37 -1.72 -20.46
N ALA A 22 -3.27 -0.66 -19.66
CA ALA A 22 -2.16 0.29 -19.67
C ALA A 22 -0.85 -0.31 -19.10
N ASN A 23 -0.85 -1.59 -18.71
CA ASN A 23 0.24 -2.36 -18.10
C ASN A 23 0.73 -1.76 -16.77
N LEU A 24 -0.12 -1.07 -16.03
CA LEU A 24 0.24 -0.49 -14.75
C LEU A 24 0.13 -1.53 -13.61
N PRO A 25 1.04 -1.48 -12.62
CA PRO A 25 1.01 -2.41 -11.50
C PRO A 25 -0.22 -2.16 -10.63
N MET A 26 -0.86 -3.26 -10.20
CA MET A 26 -2.03 -3.23 -9.33
C MET A 26 -1.69 -3.96 -8.03
N ALA A 27 -1.68 -3.24 -6.91
CA ALA A 27 -1.35 -3.80 -5.59
C ALA A 27 -2.59 -4.18 -4.76
N CYS A 28 -3.73 -3.59 -5.08
CA CYS A 28 -5.00 -3.76 -4.38
C CYS A 28 -6.09 -4.20 -5.36
N GLY A 29 -7.03 -5.01 -4.90
CA GLY A 29 -8.14 -5.51 -5.71
C GLY A 29 -8.26 -7.02 -5.68
N THR A 30 -8.84 -7.56 -6.76
CA THR A 30 -9.05 -8.99 -6.94
C THR A 30 -7.92 -9.56 -7.81
N PHE A 31 -7.39 -10.69 -7.39
CA PHE A 31 -6.32 -11.40 -8.08
C PHE A 31 -6.73 -12.85 -8.28
N ARG A 32 -6.13 -13.52 -9.25
CA ARG A 32 -6.23 -14.97 -9.44
C ARG A 32 -4.86 -15.60 -9.35
N ALA A 33 -4.83 -16.88 -8.95
CA ALA A 33 -3.61 -17.67 -9.05
C ALA A 33 -3.19 -17.78 -10.53
N ALA A 34 -1.91 -17.54 -10.78
CA ALA A 34 -1.26 -17.76 -12.06
C ALA A 34 -0.30 -18.95 -11.94
N GLU A 35 0.71 -19.01 -12.81
CA GLU A 35 1.70 -20.06 -12.80
C GLU A 35 2.49 -20.09 -11.49
N SER A 36 2.77 -21.31 -11.03
CA SER A 36 3.72 -21.53 -9.95
C SER A 36 5.13 -21.49 -10.51
N THR A 37 6.02 -20.79 -9.81
CA THR A 37 7.42 -20.65 -10.18
C THR A 37 8.29 -20.81 -8.94
N CYS A 38 9.59 -20.97 -9.14
CA CYS A 38 10.55 -21.05 -8.06
C CYS A 38 11.35 -19.75 -7.99
N ILE A 39 11.27 -19.06 -6.86
CA ILE A 39 12.01 -17.82 -6.64
C ILE A 39 13.06 -17.99 -5.54
N GLU A 40 14.09 -17.17 -5.56
CA GLU A 40 14.99 -17.07 -4.43
C GLU A 40 14.28 -16.40 -3.24
N LYS A 41 14.58 -16.85 -2.01
CA LYS A 41 13.88 -16.38 -0.80
C LYS A 41 14.10 -14.89 -0.53
N ASN A 42 15.22 -14.33 -0.99
CA ASN A 42 15.57 -12.91 -0.92
C ASN A 42 14.69 -12.00 -1.81
N LEU A 43 13.97 -12.55 -2.79
CA LEU A 43 13.06 -11.79 -3.66
C LEU A 43 11.69 -11.53 -3.02
N LEU A 44 11.39 -12.19 -1.89
CA LEU A 44 10.17 -11.94 -1.14
C LEU A 44 10.32 -10.71 -0.24
N LEU A 45 9.71 -9.60 -0.66
CA LEU A 45 9.79 -8.34 0.07
C LEU A 45 8.92 -8.34 1.34
N HIS A 46 7.70 -8.90 1.29
CA HIS A 46 6.77 -8.84 2.41
C HIS A 46 5.64 -9.88 2.33
N ARG A 47 5.08 -10.21 3.49
CA ARG A 47 3.90 -11.09 3.61
C ARG A 47 2.63 -10.26 3.53
N VAL A 48 1.84 -10.50 2.48
CA VAL A 48 0.50 -9.93 2.28
C VAL A 48 -0.54 -10.90 2.84
N ILE A 49 -1.52 -10.38 3.60
CA ILE A 49 -2.62 -11.20 4.11
C ILE A 49 -3.82 -11.04 3.17
N CYS A 50 -4.12 -12.08 2.41
CA CYS A 50 -5.28 -12.11 1.52
C CYS A 50 -6.51 -12.61 2.28
N ALA A 51 -7.69 -12.02 2.02
CA ALA A 51 -8.95 -12.63 2.44
C ALA A 51 -9.34 -13.71 1.43
N HIS A 52 -9.69 -14.90 1.93
CA HIS A 52 -10.19 -16.01 1.11
C HIS A 52 -11.71 -16.04 1.21
N GLU A 53 -12.40 -15.84 0.09
CA GLU A 53 -13.84 -16.03 0.02
C GLU A 53 -14.08 -17.42 -0.60
N GLN A 54 -14.49 -18.38 0.23
CA GLN A 54 -14.94 -19.75 -0.11
C GLN A 54 -13.89 -20.79 -0.50
N PRO A 55 -14.13 -22.11 -0.30
CA PRO A 55 -13.14 -23.19 -0.52
C PRO A 55 -12.63 -23.35 -1.96
N SER A 56 -13.25 -22.71 -2.95
CA SER A 56 -12.81 -22.72 -4.35
C SER A 56 -11.71 -21.68 -4.58
N LYS A 57 -10.48 -22.17 -4.66
CA LYS A 57 -9.16 -21.49 -4.76
C LYS A 57 -8.93 -20.51 -5.94
N LEU A 58 -9.96 -19.85 -6.48
CA LEU A 58 -9.84 -19.13 -7.77
C LEU A 58 -9.43 -17.67 -7.63
N PHE A 59 -9.86 -16.99 -6.56
CA PHE A 59 -9.64 -15.55 -6.40
C PHE A 59 -9.14 -15.16 -5.01
N PHE A 60 -8.26 -14.16 -4.99
CA PHE A 60 -7.63 -13.59 -3.80
C PHE A 60 -7.96 -12.10 -3.74
N ARG A 61 -8.40 -11.63 -2.57
CA ARG A 61 -8.64 -10.20 -2.34
C ARG A 61 -7.52 -9.61 -1.51
N VAL A 62 -6.85 -8.62 -2.07
CA VAL A 62 -5.80 -7.84 -1.40
C VAL A 62 -6.32 -6.43 -1.22
N TYR A 63 -6.53 -6.04 0.02
CA TYR A 63 -6.95 -4.69 0.38
C TYR A 63 -6.10 -4.18 1.54
N PRO A 64 -5.85 -2.85 1.61
CA PRO A 64 -5.12 -2.25 2.71
C PRO A 64 -5.87 -2.47 4.03
N ARG A 65 -5.13 -2.78 5.09
CA ARG A 65 -5.68 -3.06 6.42
C ARG A 65 -5.26 -2.03 7.44
N LYS A 66 -6.14 -1.77 8.40
CA LYS A 66 -5.91 -0.80 9.48
C LYS A 66 -4.57 -1.04 10.18
N GLY A 67 -3.80 0.03 10.32
CA GLY A 67 -2.48 0.05 10.96
C GLY A 67 -1.31 -0.31 10.03
N GLU A 68 -1.57 -0.76 8.80
CA GLU A 68 -0.52 -0.94 7.81
C GLU A 68 0.00 0.43 7.31
N ILE A 69 1.28 0.45 6.90
CA ILE A 69 1.88 1.59 6.21
C ILE A 69 2.02 1.23 4.74
N TRP A 70 1.62 2.16 3.87
CA TRP A 70 1.63 1.96 2.43
C TRP A 70 2.32 3.14 1.74
N ALA A 71 3.02 2.82 0.65
CA ALA A 71 3.41 3.80 -0.35
C ALA A 71 2.26 3.96 -1.35
N ILE A 72 1.82 5.19 -1.54
CA ILE A 72 0.86 5.56 -2.59
C ILE A 72 1.56 6.47 -3.61
N TYR A 73 1.16 6.37 -4.87
CA TYR A 73 1.68 7.22 -5.94
C TYR A 73 1.36 8.69 -5.65
N ASN A 74 2.40 9.54 -5.62
CA ASN A 74 2.24 10.98 -5.53
C ASN A 74 1.77 11.51 -6.90
N HIS A 75 0.84 12.49 -6.89
CA HIS A 75 0.21 13.02 -8.10
C HIS A 75 -0.50 11.98 -8.98
N TRP A 76 -0.99 10.88 -8.39
CA TRP A 76 -1.75 9.86 -9.13
C TRP A 76 -2.86 10.46 -10.00
N ASN A 77 -2.96 9.93 -11.23
CA ASN A 77 -4.07 10.15 -12.13
C ASN A 77 -4.50 8.79 -12.71
N ILE A 78 -5.82 8.61 -12.88
CA ILE A 78 -6.42 7.40 -13.43
C ILE A 78 -6.07 7.19 -14.91
N ASP A 79 -5.79 8.27 -15.64
CA ASP A 79 -5.42 8.24 -17.06
C ASP A 79 -3.92 7.98 -17.30
N TRP A 80 -3.20 7.49 -16.28
CA TRP A 80 -1.77 7.18 -16.44
C TRP A 80 -1.54 6.04 -17.43
N THR A 81 -0.38 6.08 -18.08
CA THR A 81 0.18 4.99 -18.88
C THR A 81 1.58 4.65 -18.35
N ILE A 82 2.14 3.47 -18.67
CA ILE A 82 3.53 3.14 -18.32
C ILE A 82 4.50 4.26 -18.73
N SER A 83 4.31 4.85 -19.91
CA SER A 83 5.15 5.95 -20.39
C SER A 83 5.01 7.23 -19.56
N GLY A 84 3.87 7.42 -18.88
CA GLY A 84 3.67 8.52 -17.93
C GLY A 84 4.34 8.26 -16.56
N MET A 85 4.50 7.00 -16.16
CA MET A 85 5.25 6.62 -14.96
C MET A 85 6.77 6.73 -15.13
N SER A 86 7.28 6.60 -16.35
CA SER A 86 8.69 6.22 -16.61
C SER A 86 9.76 7.27 -16.28
N THR A 87 9.41 8.47 -15.77
CA THR A 87 10.42 9.54 -15.61
C THR A 87 10.66 10.08 -14.21
N ASN A 88 9.83 9.80 -13.20
CA ASN A 88 10.11 10.06 -11.77
C ASN A 88 8.88 9.70 -10.91
N VAL A 89 8.63 8.40 -10.67
CA VAL A 89 7.54 7.99 -9.78
C VAL A 89 7.86 8.43 -8.35
N GLN A 90 7.11 9.41 -7.86
CA GLN A 90 7.20 9.86 -6.48
C GLN A 90 6.15 9.15 -5.63
N TYR A 91 6.46 8.94 -4.35
CA TYR A 91 5.56 8.28 -3.41
C TYR A 91 5.29 9.14 -2.19
N LYS A 92 4.10 8.96 -1.63
CA LYS A 92 3.73 9.43 -0.30
C LYS A 92 3.50 8.23 0.60
N LEU A 93 3.98 8.33 1.85
CA LEU A 93 3.70 7.33 2.87
C LEU A 93 2.40 7.67 3.58
N VAL A 94 1.56 6.65 3.77
CA VAL A 94 0.30 6.78 4.49
C VAL A 94 0.11 5.63 5.48
N GLU A 95 -0.53 5.92 6.61
CA GLU A 95 -1.07 4.91 7.51
C GLU A 95 -2.52 4.62 7.14
N ILE A 96 -2.91 3.35 7.12
CA ILE A 96 -4.30 2.95 6.98
C ILE A 96 -5.03 3.12 8.31
N VAL A 97 -6.05 3.97 8.34
CA VAL A 97 -6.82 4.31 9.55
C VAL A 97 -8.03 3.40 9.72
N THR A 98 -8.66 3.00 8.62
CA THR A 98 -9.80 2.07 8.59
C THR A 98 -9.55 0.96 7.57
N ASP A 99 -10.09 -0.24 7.81
CA ASP A 99 -10.12 -1.26 6.77
C ASP A 99 -10.99 -0.81 5.59
N PHE A 100 -10.71 -1.32 4.40
CA PHE A 100 -11.50 -1.05 3.22
C PHE A 100 -12.90 -1.68 3.30
N THR A 101 -13.92 -0.91 2.92
CA THR A 101 -15.28 -1.41 2.62
C THR A 101 -15.75 -0.83 1.29
N GLN A 102 -16.69 -1.49 0.61
CA GLN A 102 -17.21 -0.98 -0.68
C GLN A 102 -17.96 0.34 -0.50
N GLU A 103 -18.67 0.48 0.62
CA GLU A 103 -19.51 1.63 0.93
C GLU A 103 -18.67 2.84 1.36
N ALA A 104 -17.80 2.64 2.37
CA ALA A 104 -17.04 3.75 2.95
C ALA A 104 -15.75 4.03 2.18
N GLY A 105 -15.12 3.01 1.58
CA GLY A 105 -13.75 3.09 1.06
C GLY A 105 -12.72 2.81 2.15
N VAL A 106 -11.51 3.34 1.97
CA VAL A 106 -10.41 3.26 2.95
C VAL A 106 -10.00 4.65 3.39
N THR A 107 -9.93 4.90 4.69
CA THR A 107 -9.39 6.14 5.25
C THR A 107 -7.92 5.96 5.55
N VAL A 108 -7.10 6.92 5.12
CA VAL A 108 -5.66 6.96 5.34
C VAL A 108 -5.23 8.25 6.01
N ALA A 109 -4.10 8.23 6.71
CA ALA A 109 -3.43 9.41 7.27
C ALA A 109 -2.11 9.64 6.55
N ALA A 110 -1.88 10.86 6.06
CA ALA A 110 -0.57 11.21 5.51
C ALA A 110 0.52 11.13 6.58
N LEU A 111 1.68 10.59 6.22
CA LEU A 111 2.84 10.49 7.09
C LEU A 111 3.94 11.45 6.63
N VAL A 112 4.59 12.07 7.60
CA VAL A 112 5.75 12.95 7.43
C VAL A 112 6.91 12.41 8.26
N ARG A 113 8.13 12.53 7.70
CA ARG A 113 9.36 12.14 8.39
C ARG A 113 9.53 12.96 9.66
N ALA A 114 9.88 12.31 10.77
CA ALA A 114 10.30 13.02 11.98
C ALA A 114 11.69 13.63 11.75
N GLU A 115 11.88 14.89 12.13
CA GLU A 115 13.12 15.65 11.84
C GLU A 115 14.38 14.99 12.43
N GLU A 116 14.22 14.22 13.50
CA GLU A 116 15.31 13.69 14.32
C GLU A 116 15.77 12.27 13.92
N HIS A 117 15.03 11.60 13.02
CA HIS A 117 15.29 10.21 12.67
C HIS A 117 14.96 9.88 11.22
N ASP A 118 15.92 9.29 10.53
CA ASP A 118 15.83 9.06 9.09
C ASP A 118 14.71 8.11 8.65
N ASN A 119 14.25 7.25 9.55
CA ASN A 119 13.30 6.18 9.29
C ASN A 119 12.05 6.21 10.20
N VAL A 120 11.85 7.30 10.96
CA VAL A 120 10.67 7.47 11.79
C VAL A 120 9.72 8.43 11.11
N PHE A 121 8.46 8.04 11.04
CA PHE A 121 7.37 8.78 10.43
C PHE A 121 6.26 8.97 11.43
N ARG A 122 5.62 10.14 11.40
CA ARG A 122 4.46 10.47 12.22
C ARG A 122 3.34 10.97 11.34
N ARG A 123 2.11 10.91 11.84
CA ARG A 123 0.97 11.52 11.14
C ARG A 123 1.24 13.00 10.89
N GLN A 124 0.88 13.46 9.71
CA GLN A 124 1.00 14.85 9.31
C GLN A 124 -0.14 15.66 9.93
N LEU A 125 0.21 16.78 10.55
CA LEU A 125 -0.72 17.80 11.00
C LEU A 125 -0.72 18.95 9.99
N HIS A 126 -1.90 19.46 9.68
CA HIS A 126 -2.09 20.71 8.98
C HIS A 126 -3.03 21.57 9.82
N GLU A 127 -2.55 22.75 10.24
CA GLU A 127 -3.31 23.67 11.11
C GLU A 127 -3.86 23.01 12.39
N GLY A 128 -3.11 22.05 12.96
CA GLY A 128 -3.51 21.31 14.16
C GLY A 128 -4.47 20.13 13.92
N PHE A 129 -4.88 19.88 12.68
CA PHE A 129 -5.73 18.75 12.31
C PHE A 129 -4.93 17.65 11.59
N TRP A 130 -5.28 16.39 11.84
CA TRP A 130 -4.70 15.26 11.11
C TRP A 130 -5.17 15.26 9.66
N LEU A 131 -4.21 15.15 8.73
CA LEU A 131 -4.51 15.10 7.31
C LEU A 131 -5.00 13.70 6.90
N PHE A 132 -6.30 13.48 7.04
CA PHE A 132 -6.97 12.25 6.60
C PHE A 132 -7.52 12.39 5.18
N MET A 133 -7.42 11.30 4.41
CA MET A 133 -7.98 11.17 3.07
C MET A 133 -8.80 9.89 3.01
N THR A 134 -9.92 9.89 2.28
CA THR A 134 -10.71 8.67 2.03
C THR A 134 -10.65 8.34 0.55
N PHE A 135 -10.21 7.12 0.24
CA PHE A 135 -10.14 6.63 -1.13
C PHE A 135 -11.26 5.62 -1.40
N LYS A 136 -11.99 5.84 -2.50
CA LYS A 136 -12.99 4.88 -2.99
C LYS A 136 -12.32 3.73 -3.75
N ARG A 137 -13.09 2.70 -4.12
CA ARG A 137 -12.60 1.51 -4.82
C ARG A 137 -11.69 1.85 -6.01
N LYS A 138 -12.14 2.72 -6.92
CA LYS A 138 -11.36 3.13 -8.10
C LYS A 138 -10.03 3.82 -7.76
N GLU A 139 -9.94 4.42 -6.59
CA GLU A 139 -8.73 5.09 -6.11
C GLU A 139 -7.76 4.15 -5.39
N LEU A 140 -8.13 2.87 -5.20
CA LEU A 140 -7.20 1.87 -4.69
C LEU A 140 -6.03 1.61 -5.65
N LEU A 141 -6.16 1.99 -6.92
CA LEU A 141 -5.08 1.99 -7.92
C LEU A 141 -3.93 2.96 -7.54
N ARG A 142 -4.14 3.87 -6.57
CA ARG A 142 -3.09 4.72 -5.99
C ARG A 142 -2.07 3.93 -5.17
N PHE A 143 -2.44 2.76 -4.64
CA PHE A 143 -1.57 1.97 -3.77
C PHE A 143 -0.52 1.24 -4.59
N SER A 144 0.74 1.48 -4.26
CA SER A 144 1.88 0.85 -4.93
C SER A 144 2.32 -0.42 -4.21
N HIS A 145 2.67 -0.31 -2.93
CA HIS A 145 3.10 -1.45 -2.13
C HIS A 145 3.00 -1.15 -0.63
N ARG A 146 2.88 -2.22 0.16
CA ARG A 146 2.96 -2.12 1.61
C ARG A 146 4.41 -1.95 2.04
N ILE A 147 4.61 -1.04 2.99
CA ILE A 147 5.90 -0.74 3.59
C ILE A 147 5.99 -1.43 4.96
N PRO A 148 6.99 -2.29 5.19
CA PRO A 148 7.20 -2.88 6.51
C PRO A 148 7.46 -1.79 7.56
N SER A 149 6.67 -1.81 8.63
CA SER A 149 6.77 -0.82 9.70
C SER A 149 6.61 -1.45 11.08
N LEU A 150 7.12 -0.74 12.09
CA LEU A 150 6.87 -1.00 13.50
C LEU A 150 6.23 0.24 14.10
N LYS A 151 5.04 0.07 14.70
CA LYS A 151 4.41 1.14 15.46
C LYS A 151 5.21 1.42 16.73
N ILE A 152 5.51 2.68 16.97
CA ILE A 152 6.19 3.15 18.18
C ILE A 152 5.10 3.60 19.16
N THR A 153 5.12 3.08 20.38
CA THR A 153 4.17 3.41 21.45
C THR A 153 4.93 3.86 22.70
N GLY A 154 4.59 5.03 23.26
CA GLY A 154 5.17 5.52 24.53
C GLY A 154 6.68 5.76 24.51
N ASP A 155 7.25 6.06 25.69
CA ASP A 155 8.62 6.54 26.09
C ASP A 155 9.79 6.50 25.09
N GLN A 156 9.80 5.61 24.10
CA GLN A 156 10.69 5.68 22.92
C GLN A 156 10.33 6.81 21.94
N ALA A 157 9.20 7.49 22.14
CA ALA A 157 8.69 8.56 21.27
C ALA A 157 9.24 9.95 21.62
N GLY A 158 10.20 10.08 22.54
CA GLY A 158 10.86 11.36 22.84
C GLY A 158 9.90 12.52 23.16
N GLY A 159 8.77 12.22 23.82
CA GLY A 159 7.77 13.23 24.18
C GLY A 159 6.71 13.57 23.12
N CYS A 160 6.70 12.91 21.94
CA CYS A 160 5.61 13.11 20.95
C CYS A 160 4.31 12.44 21.41
N THR A 161 3.39 13.27 21.90
CA THR A 161 2.05 12.92 22.39
C THR A 161 1.10 12.47 21.28
N SER A 162 0.31 11.43 21.60
CA SER A 162 -1.00 11.03 21.05
C SER A 162 -1.22 10.77 19.54
N GLY A 163 -0.26 11.04 18.65
CA GLY A 163 -0.32 10.67 17.23
C GLY A 163 0.60 9.50 16.92
N GLY A 164 0.08 8.39 16.37
CA GLY A 164 0.87 7.20 16.07
C GLY A 164 2.15 7.49 15.25
N SER A 165 3.30 7.14 15.82
CA SER A 165 4.61 7.18 15.15
C SER A 165 5.00 5.77 14.69
N PHE A 166 5.72 5.69 13.58
CA PHE A 166 6.08 4.43 12.93
C PHE A 166 7.55 4.45 12.52
N ARG A 167 8.28 3.41 12.87
CA ARG A 167 9.61 3.14 12.29
C ARG A 167 9.42 2.31 11.02
N VAL A 168 9.80 2.87 9.88
CA VAL A 168 9.73 2.23 8.57
C VAL A 168 11.04 1.51 8.27
N LYS A 169 10.96 0.31 7.69
CA LYS A 169 12.13 -0.39 7.14
C LYS A 169 12.08 -0.28 5.62
N PHE A 170 12.96 0.53 5.04
CA PHE A 170 13.17 0.55 3.60
C PHE A 170 14.02 -0.67 3.22
N SER A 171 13.67 -1.36 2.13
CA SER A 171 14.56 -2.35 1.52
C SER A 171 15.83 -1.66 1.01
N HIS A 172 16.92 -2.41 0.89
CA HIS A 172 18.25 -1.91 0.50
C HIS A 172 18.31 -1.15 -0.83
N ASN A 173 17.27 -1.25 -1.66
CA ASN A 173 17.10 -0.44 -2.85
C ASN A 173 16.00 0.57 -2.53
N GLY A 174 16.40 1.83 -2.31
CA GLY A 174 15.48 2.93 -2.02
C GLY A 174 14.27 2.94 -2.95
N ILE A 175 13.15 3.38 -2.37
CA ILE A 175 11.83 3.66 -2.96
C ILE A 175 11.77 3.63 -4.50
#